data_AF-A0A7Y2PIG5-F1
#
_entry.id   AF-A0A7Y2PIG5-F1
#
_cell.length_a   1.000
_cell.length_b   1.000
_cell.length_c   1.000
_cell.angle_alpha   90.00
_cell.angle_beta   90.00
_cell.angle_gamma   90.00
#
_symmetry.space_group_name_H-M   'P 1'
#
loop_
_entity.id
_entity.type
_entity.pdbx_description
1 polymer ?
#
loop_
_entity_poly.entity_id
_entity_poly.type
_entity_poly.pdbx_seq_one_letter_code
_entity_poly.pdbx_strand_id
1 'polypeptide(L)'
;MQVSKSNKLANVCYDIRGPVLKHAKRLEEEGHRILKLNIGNPAPFGFEAPDEILQDVIRNLPTAQGYSDSKGLFSARKAVMQYYQQKQVEGVGIE
;
A
#
# COMPACT_ATOMS: atom_id res chain seq x y z
N MET A 1 35.39 -8.32 -3.54
CA MET A 1 34.71 -7.20 -4.21
C MET A 1 33.56 -6.75 -3.31
N GLN A 2 33.54 -5.50 -2.87
CA GLN A 2 32.51 -4.98 -1.95
C GLN A 2 31.40 -4.30 -2.77
N VAL A 3 30.15 -4.72 -2.58
CA VAL A 3 29.00 -4.06 -3.20
C VAL A 3 28.58 -2.90 -2.30
N SER A 4 28.70 -1.67 -2.78
CA SER A 4 28.27 -0.47 -2.07
C SER A 4 26.96 0.09 -2.61
N LYS A 5 26.24 0.80 -1.73
CA LYS A 5 24.99 1.48 -2.10
C LYS A 5 25.30 2.60 -3.10
N SER A 6 24.50 2.72 -4.17
CA SER A 6 24.65 3.82 -5.14
C SER A 6 24.38 5.19 -4.50
N ASN A 7 25.06 6.23 -5.01
CA ASN A 7 24.96 7.61 -4.48
C ASN A 7 23.52 8.17 -4.49
N LYS A 8 22.66 7.74 -5.43
CA LYS A 8 21.25 8.17 -5.50
C LYS A 8 20.46 7.84 -4.22
N LEU A 9 20.89 6.83 -3.47
CA LEU A 9 20.25 6.40 -2.23
C LEU A 9 20.89 7.00 -0.98
N ALA A 10 21.94 7.84 -1.11
CA ALA A 10 22.71 8.35 0.03
C ALA A 10 21.82 9.05 1.07
N ASN A 11 20.85 9.84 0.61
CA ASN A 11 19.97 10.68 1.43
C ASN A 11 18.50 10.20 1.46
N VAL A 12 18.24 8.95 1.11
CA VAL A 12 16.88 8.38 1.16
C VAL A 12 16.60 7.90 2.58
N CYS A 13 15.67 8.56 3.28
CA CYS A 13 15.39 8.37 4.71
C CYS A 13 13.91 8.07 5.01
N TYR A 14 13.26 7.19 4.24
CA TYR A 14 11.93 6.70 4.59
C TYR A 14 12.05 5.56 5.62
N ASP A 15 12.02 5.90 6.91
CA ASP A 15 12.50 5.04 8.01
C ASP A 15 11.40 4.60 9.00
N ILE A 16 10.14 4.56 8.58
CA ILE A 16 9.01 3.97 9.38
C ILE A 16 9.36 2.56 9.91
N ARG A 17 10.26 1.85 9.22
CA ARG A 17 10.80 0.54 9.59
C ARG A 17 12.31 0.56 9.88
N GLY A 18 12.80 1.67 10.43
CA GLY A 18 14.22 1.95 10.70
C GLY A 18 14.76 1.29 11.97
N PRO A 19 15.88 1.81 12.52
CA PRO A 19 16.54 1.26 13.70
C PRO A 19 15.63 1.12 14.94
N VAL A 20 14.70 2.06 15.13
CA VAL A 20 13.74 2.02 16.24
C VAL A 20 12.83 0.79 16.15
N LEU A 21 12.36 0.43 14.95
CA LEU A 21 11.56 -0.79 14.77
C LEU A 21 12.39 -2.05 15.04
N LYS A 22 13.70 -2.05 14.74
CA LYS A 22 14.58 -3.19 15.08
C LYS A 22 14.65 -3.40 16.59
N HIS A 23 14.79 -2.32 17.35
CA HIS A 23 14.76 -2.39 18.82
C HIS A 23 13.39 -2.82 19.35
N ALA A 24 12.30 -2.30 18.78
CA ALA A 24 10.95 -2.75 19.14
C ALA A 24 10.76 -4.25 18.91
N LYS A 25 11.23 -4.78 17.77
CA LYS A 25 11.18 -6.22 17.47
C LYS A 25 11.99 -7.05 18.46
N ARG A 26 13.20 -6.60 18.83
CA ARG A 26 14.01 -7.28 19.86
C ARG A 26 13.24 -7.38 21.18
N LEU A 27 12.58 -6.30 21.61
CA LEU A 27 11.76 -6.31 22.82
C LEU A 27 10.56 -7.26 22.68
N GLU A 28 9.92 -7.31 21.51
CA GLU A 28 8.86 -8.28 21.23
C GLU A 28 9.35 -9.74 21.32
N GLU A 29 10.53 -10.04 20.78
CA GLU A 29 11.18 -11.35 20.85
C GLU A 29 11.56 -11.74 22.29
N GLU A 30 11.88 -10.75 23.13
CA GLU A 30 12.10 -10.91 24.58
C GLU A 30 10.78 -11.08 25.37
N GLY A 31 9.63 -11.07 24.68
CA GLY A 31 8.31 -11.28 25.26
C GLY A 31 7.59 -10.01 25.70
N HIS A 32 8.15 -8.82 25.44
CA HIS A 32 7.47 -7.57 25.75
C HIS A 32 6.38 -7.26 24.73
N ARG A 33 5.20 -6.89 25.21
CA ARG A 33 4.15 -6.36 24.34
C ARG A 33 4.46 -4.90 23.99
N ILE A 34 4.67 -4.61 22.71
CA ILE A 34 4.88 -3.25 22.20
C ILE A 34 3.61 -2.75 21.49
N LEU A 35 3.06 -1.63 21.94
CA LEU A 35 1.96 -0.96 21.24
C LEU A 35 2.51 -0.11 20.09
N LYS A 36 2.24 -0.55 18.85
CA LYS A 36 2.76 0.08 17.63
C LYS A 36 1.83 1.19 17.15
N LEU A 37 2.09 2.44 17.55
CA LEU A 37 1.39 3.63 17.03
C LEU A 37 2.15 4.31 15.87
N ASN A 38 3.16 3.63 15.33
CA ASN A 38 4.07 4.16 14.32
C ASN A 38 3.63 3.88 12.87
N ILE A 39 2.61 3.04 12.66
CA ILE A 39 2.17 2.61 11.33
C ILE A 39 0.64 2.71 11.21
N GLY A 40 0.18 3.36 10.14
CA GLY A 40 -1.23 3.37 9.76
C GLY A 40 -1.65 2.07 9.05
N ASN A 41 -1.43 0.92 9.70
CA ASN A 41 -1.91 -0.37 9.20
C ASN A 41 -3.21 -0.73 9.94
N PRO A 42 -4.39 -0.68 9.30
CA PRO A 42 -5.66 -0.90 9.99
C PRO A 42 -5.86 -2.34 10.51
N ALA A 43 -5.37 -3.36 9.80
CA ALA A 43 -5.69 -4.76 10.10
C ALA A 43 -5.29 -5.23 11.51
N PRO A 44 -4.07 -4.92 12.04
CA PRO A 44 -3.72 -5.20 13.45
C PRO A 44 -4.61 -4.54 14.51
N PHE A 45 -5.43 -3.55 14.12
CA PHE A 45 -6.40 -2.88 14.99
C PHE A 45 -7.84 -3.37 14.75
N GLY A 46 -8.03 -4.46 14.00
CA GLY A 46 -9.34 -5.10 13.80
C GLY A 46 -10.20 -4.48 12.71
N PHE A 47 -9.62 -3.66 11.82
CA PHE A 47 -10.31 -3.19 10.63
C PHE A 47 -10.15 -4.19 9.49
N GLU A 48 -11.28 -4.74 9.05
CA GLU A 48 -11.35 -5.65 7.92
C GLU A 48 -11.77 -4.92 6.63
N ALA A 49 -11.42 -5.51 5.48
CA ALA A 49 -11.93 -5.01 4.20
C ALA A 49 -13.44 -5.29 4.09
N PRO A 50 -14.24 -4.38 3.49
CA PRO A 50 -15.65 -4.64 3.21
C PRO A 50 -15.86 -5.89 2.35
N ASP A 51 -16.92 -6.66 2.65
CA ASP A 51 -17.24 -7.92 1.96
C ASP A 51 -17.38 -7.75 0.44
N GLU A 52 -17.98 -6.64 -0.01
CA GLU A 52 -18.14 -6.33 -1.43
C GLU A 52 -16.80 -6.27 -2.16
N ILE A 53 -15.77 -5.68 -1.53
CA ILE A 53 -14.42 -5.61 -2.09
C ILE A 53 -13.82 -7.01 -2.19
N LEU A 54 -13.95 -7.82 -1.14
CA LEU A 54 -13.42 -9.19 -1.12
C LEU A 54 -14.07 -10.05 -2.20
N GLN A 55 -15.40 -9.99 -2.32
CA GLN A 55 -16.17 -10.75 -3.31
C GLN A 55 -15.79 -10.36 -4.74
N ASP A 56 -15.66 -9.07 -5.04
CA ASP A 56 -15.30 -8.61 -6.37
C ASP A 56 -13.86 -8.98 -6.74
N VAL A 57 -12.92 -8.94 -5.79
CA VAL A 57 -11.55 -9.42 -6.01
C VAL A 57 -11.55 -10.92 -6.32
N ILE A 58 -12.22 -11.73 -5.51
CA ILE A 58 -12.32 -13.19 -5.71
C ILE A 58 -12.94 -13.51 -7.07
N ARG A 59 -14.01 -12.81 -7.45
CA ARG A 59 -14.73 -13.00 -8.70
C ARG A 59 -13.86 -12.70 -9.93
N ASN A 60 -13.03 -11.66 -9.88
CA ASN A 60 -12.21 -11.24 -11.01
C ASN A 60 -10.85 -11.95 -11.08
N LEU A 61 -10.40 -12.57 -9.98
CA LEU A 61 -9.09 -13.23 -9.87
C LEU A 61 -8.79 -14.24 -10.99
N PRO A 62 -9.71 -15.13 -11.43
CA PRO A 62 -9.42 -16.11 -12.48
C PRO A 62 -9.12 -15.50 -13.86
N THR A 63 -9.46 -14.23 -14.07
CA THR A 63 -9.28 -13.49 -15.32
C THR A 63 -8.22 -12.40 -15.25
N ALA A 64 -7.58 -12.22 -14.09
CA ALA A 64 -6.67 -11.13 -13.79
C ALA A 64 -5.18 -11.54 -13.79
N GLN A 65 -4.84 -12.74 -14.29
CA GLN A 65 -3.48 -13.28 -14.31
C GLN A 65 -2.57 -12.66 -15.38
N GLY A 66 -3.15 -12.04 -16.41
CA GLY A 66 -2.42 -11.40 -17.50
C GLY A 66 -1.99 -9.98 -17.17
N TYR A 67 -1.04 -9.46 -17.96
CA TYR A 67 -0.68 -8.05 -17.88
C TYR A 67 -1.84 -7.15 -18.31
N SER A 68 -1.99 -6.02 -17.63
CA SER A 68 -2.89 -4.93 -18.02
C SER A 68 -2.11 -3.79 -18.68
N ASP A 69 -2.82 -2.79 -19.18
CA ASP A 69 -2.20 -1.55 -19.64
C ASP A 69 -1.33 -0.90 -18.55
N SER A 70 -0.24 -0.22 -18.93
CA SER A 70 0.69 0.41 -17.99
C SER A 70 0.04 1.46 -17.06
N LYS A 71 -1.07 2.08 -17.49
CA LYS A 71 -1.85 3.02 -16.68
C LYS A 71 -2.88 2.31 -15.78
N GLY A 72 -3.09 1.01 -15.96
CA GLY A 72 -4.03 0.17 -15.21
C GLY A 72 -5.33 -0.14 -15.96
N LEU A 73 -6.21 -0.91 -15.30
CA LEU A 73 -7.49 -1.33 -15.87
C LEU A 73 -8.38 -0.14 -16.22
N PHE A 74 -8.97 -0.14 -17.41
CA PHE A 74 -9.87 0.93 -17.85
C PHE A 74 -11.05 1.14 -16.90
N SER A 75 -11.70 0.04 -16.47
CA SER A 75 -12.83 0.09 -15.53
C SER A 75 -12.46 0.73 -14.19
N ALA A 76 -11.30 0.37 -13.63
CA ALA A 76 -10.80 0.94 -12.39
C ALA A 76 -10.49 2.45 -12.55
N ARG A 77 -9.79 2.83 -13.62
CA ARG A 77 -9.50 4.24 -13.93
C ARG A 77 -10.77 5.07 -14.13
N LYS A 78 -11.77 4.51 -14.81
CA LYS A 78 -13.07 5.15 -15.00
C LYS A 78 -13.78 5.41 -13.68
N ALA A 79 -13.76 4.47 -12.75
CA ALA A 79 -14.34 4.66 -11.42
C ALA A 79 -13.64 5.79 -10.64
N VAL A 80 -12.31 5.87 -10.70
CA VAL A 80 -11.54 6.97 -10.08
C VAL A 80 -11.88 8.31 -10.72
N MET A 81 -11.92 8.39 -12.06
CA MET A 81 -12.31 9.58 -12.80
C MET A 81 -13.71 10.06 -12.37
N GLN A 82 -14.68 9.16 -12.36
CA GLN A 82 -16.06 9.47 -11.97
C GLN A 82 -16.18 9.91 -10.52
N TYR A 83 -15.44 9.29 -9.60
CA TYR A 83 -15.40 9.70 -8.20
C TYR A 83 -14.94 11.16 -8.06
N TYR A 84 -13.86 11.55 -8.74
CA TYR A 84 -13.37 12.93 -8.67
C TYR A 84 -14.22 13.94 -9.44
N GLN A 85 -14.90 13.53 -10.52
CA GLN A 85 -15.93 14.36 -11.16
C GLN A 85 -17.08 14.68 -10.19
N GLN A 86 -17.53 13.70 -9.40
CA GLN A 86 -18.55 13.94 -8.34
C GLN A 86 -18.04 14.86 -7.24
N LYS A 87 -16.72 14.87 -6.98
CA LYS A 87 -16.05 15.82 -6.08
C LYS A 87 -15.76 17.17 -6.72
N GLN A 88 -16.24 17.42 -7.94
CA GLN A 88 -16.09 18.66 -8.69
C GLN A 88 -14.62 19.07 -8.92
N VAL A 89 -13.72 18.09 -9.04
CA VAL A 89 -12.32 18.36 -9.40
C VAL A 89 -12.25 18.63 -10.91
N GLU A 90 -11.76 19.81 -11.28
CA GLU A 90 -11.60 20.23 -12.68
C GLU A 90 -10.48 19.46 -13.38
N GLY A 91 -10.60 19.28 -14.71
CA GLY A 91 -9.55 18.67 -15.53
C GLY A 91 -9.39 17.15 -15.39
N VAL A 92 -10.33 16.46 -14.73
CA VAL A 92 -10.25 15.00 -14.54
C VAL A 92 -10.73 14.26 -15.79
N GLY A 93 -9.81 13.57 -16.46
CA GLY A 93 -10.05 12.71 -17.63
C GLY A 93 -9.48 11.30 -17.46
N ILE A 94 -9.57 10.46 -18.49
CA ILE A 94 -9.19 9.04 -18.46
C ILE A 94 -8.00 8.66 -19.35
N GLU A 95 -7.36 9.65 -19.98
CA GLU A 95 -6.25 9.44 -20.92
C GLU A 95 -5.01 8.84 -20.26
#